data_AF-A0A831YSW7-F1
#
_entry.id   AF-A0A831YSW7-F1
#
_cell.length_a   1.000
_cell.length_b   1.000
_cell.length_c   1.000
_cell.angle_alpha   90.00
_cell.angle_beta   90.00
_cell.angle_gamma   90.00
#
_symmetry.space_group_name_H-M   'P 1'
#
loop_
_entity.id
_entity.type
_entity.pdbx_description
1 polymer ?
#
loop_
_entity_poly.entity_id
_entity_poly.type
_entity_poly.pdbx_seq_one_letter_code
_entity_poly.pdbx_strand_id
1 'polypeptide(L)'
;MDDSGFSQVPSRKEIQVGQRVWAIEKRNYGTGDLTEGVVQRILTRVPFHPRGIKVMFKDGTIARVQRLTPPDESGPVSGGSGKMVEEKSNPPTAEDLR
;
A
#
# COMPACT_ATOMS: atom_id res chain seq x y z
N MET A 1 26.28 1.97 -18.79
CA MET A 1 24.92 2.35 -19.23
C MET A 1 23.98 1.62 -18.31
N ASP A 2 23.64 2.28 -17.22
CA ASP A 2 23.14 1.63 -16.02
C ASP A 2 21.63 1.89 -15.98
N ASP A 3 20.84 0.90 -16.39
CA ASP A 3 19.36 0.85 -16.40
C ASP A 3 18.77 0.91 -14.97
N SER A 4 19.04 1.98 -14.22
CA SER A 4 18.50 2.18 -12.87
C SER A 4 17.13 2.88 -12.93
N GLY A 5 16.16 2.18 -13.49
CA GLY A 5 14.75 2.59 -13.54
C GLY A 5 13.86 1.70 -12.68
N PHE A 6 14.30 1.32 -11.47
CA PHE A 6 13.48 0.55 -10.52
C PHE A 6 12.43 1.47 -9.90
N SER A 7 11.41 1.82 -10.69
CA SER A 7 10.15 2.33 -10.13
C SER A 7 9.59 1.22 -9.23
N GLN A 8 9.44 1.51 -7.95
CA GLN A 8 9.12 0.55 -6.90
C GLN A 8 7.73 -0.07 -7.13
N VAL A 9 7.67 -1.12 -7.94
CA VAL A 9 6.44 -1.84 -8.24
C VAL A 9 6.04 -2.67 -7.01
N PRO A 10 4.81 -2.52 -6.49
CA PRO A 10 4.36 -3.30 -5.36
C PRO A 10 4.23 -4.79 -5.72
N SER A 11 4.65 -5.63 -4.80
CA SER A 11 4.49 -7.08 -4.89
C SER A 11 3.03 -7.47 -4.70
N ARG A 12 2.64 -8.64 -5.23
CA ARG A 12 1.29 -9.19 -5.06
C ARG A 12 0.84 -9.24 -3.59
N LYS A 13 1.77 -9.51 -2.66
CA LYS A 13 1.48 -9.62 -1.22
C LYS A 13 0.99 -8.30 -0.60
N GLU A 14 1.39 -7.17 -1.18
CA GLU A 14 1.03 -5.84 -0.69
C GLU A 14 -0.33 -5.39 -1.25
N ILE A 15 -0.81 -6.04 -2.32
CA ILE A 15 -2.08 -5.72 -2.97
C ILE A 15 -3.17 -6.63 -2.43
N GLN A 16 -4.19 -6.03 -1.82
CA GLN A 16 -5.36 -6.73 -1.33
C GLN A 16 -6.58 -6.45 -2.20
N VAL A 17 -7.49 -7.41 -2.30
CA VAL A 17 -8.80 -7.20 -2.94
C VAL A 17 -9.60 -6.24 -2.06
N GLY A 18 -10.16 -5.19 -2.65
CA GLY A 18 -10.82 -4.10 -1.94
C GLY A 18 -9.91 -2.90 -1.62
N GLN A 19 -8.60 -3.03 -1.83
CA GLN A 19 -7.65 -1.93 -1.65
C GLN A 19 -7.75 -0.93 -2.81
N ARG A 20 -7.64 0.37 -2.49
CA ARG A 20 -7.41 1.42 -3.50
C ARG A 20 -5.95 1.38 -3.94
N VAL A 21 -5.73 1.34 -5.25
CA VAL A 21 -4.40 1.31 -5.85
C VAL A 21 -4.37 2.16 -7.10
N TRP A 22 -3.16 2.56 -7.49
CA TRP A 22 -2.90 3.29 -8.72
C TRP A 22 -2.38 2.31 -9.77
N ALA A 23 -3.13 2.16 -10.85
CA ALA A 23 -2.81 1.23 -11.92
C ALA A 23 -2.91 1.89 -13.29
N ILE A 24 -2.00 1.52 -14.19
CA ILE A 24 -1.99 2.01 -15.56
C ILE A 24 -2.84 1.10 -16.45
N GLU A 25 -3.82 1.68 -17.13
CA GLU A 25 -4.63 1.00 -18.12
C GLU A 25 -3.87 0.86 -19.44
N LYS A 26 -4.21 -0.15 -20.25
CA LYS A 26 -3.57 -0.36 -21.56
C LYS A 26 -3.67 0.88 -22.46
N ARG A 27 -4.78 1.61 -22.38
CA ARG A 27 -5.02 2.83 -23.16
C ARG A 27 -4.09 4.00 -22.75
N ASN A 28 -3.55 3.97 -21.54
CA ASN A 28 -2.69 5.00 -20.97
C ASN A 28 -1.19 4.66 -21.09
N TYR A 29 -0.81 3.53 -21.71
CA TYR A 29 0.59 3.10 -21.79
C TYR A 29 1.53 4.10 -22.52
N GLY A 30 0.99 4.96 -23.38
CA GLY A 30 1.75 6.00 -24.06
C GLY A 30 1.85 7.33 -23.29
N THR A 31 0.89 7.62 -22.40
CA THR A 31 0.85 8.86 -21.64
C THR A 31 1.41 8.73 -20.23
N GLY A 32 1.39 7.51 -19.68
CA GLY A 32 1.86 7.25 -18.32
C GLY A 32 0.83 7.59 -17.23
N ASP A 33 -0.40 7.96 -17.62
CA ASP A 33 -1.46 8.31 -16.68
C ASP A 33 -1.89 7.09 -15.86
N LEU A 34 -1.75 7.20 -14.54
CA LEU A 34 -2.19 6.19 -13.60
C LEU A 34 -3.66 6.43 -13.24
N THR A 35 -4.47 5.39 -13.33
CA THR A 35 -5.88 5.40 -12.93
C THR A 35 -6.00 4.88 -11.49
N GLU A 36 -6.64 5.65 -10.62
CA GLU A 36 -7.04 5.16 -9.30
C GLU A 36 -8.24 4.21 -9.44
N GLY A 37 -8.19 3.07 -8.77
CA GLY A 37 -9.31 2.14 -8.71
C GLY A 37 -9.25 1.18 -7.54
N VAL A 38 -10.41 0.57 -7.24
CA VAL A 38 -10.53 -0.45 -6.20
C VAL A 38 -10.32 -1.82 -6.82
N VAL A 39 -9.37 -2.59 -6.30
CA VAL A 39 -9.08 -3.94 -6.78
C VAL A 39 -10.26 -4.87 -6.52
N GLN A 40 -10.83 -5.46 -7.57
CA GLN A 40 -11.85 -6.51 -7.48
C GLN A 40 -11.23 -7.90 -7.57
N ARG A 41 -10.26 -8.10 -8.47
CA ARG A 41 -9.61 -9.40 -8.65
C ARG A 41 -8.17 -9.24 -9.10
N ILE A 42 -7.28 -10.04 -8.54
CA ILE A 42 -5.88 -10.11 -8.96
C ILE A 42 -5.76 -11.20 -10.04
N LEU A 43 -5.32 -10.81 -11.25
CA LEU A 43 -5.17 -11.73 -12.38
C LEU A 43 -3.75 -12.31 -12.49
N THR A 44 -2.82 -11.74 -11.74
CA THR A 44 -1.43 -12.21 -11.70
C THR A 44 -1.28 -13.35 -10.70
N ARG A 45 -0.72 -14.47 -11.17
CA ARG A 45 -0.40 -15.63 -10.31
C ARG A 45 0.93 -15.45 -9.58
N VAL A 46 1.93 -14.89 -10.25
CA VAL A 46 3.29 -14.71 -9.70
C VAL A 46 3.35 -13.62 -8.62
N PRO A 47 4.24 -13.74 -7.63
CA PRO A 47 4.34 -12.76 -6.56
C PRO A 47 4.95 -11.42 -7.01
N PHE A 48 5.86 -11.44 -7.99
CA PHE A 48 6.56 -10.26 -8.49
C PHE A 48 6.46 -10.17 -10.02
N HIS A 49 6.21 -8.98 -10.53
CA HIS A 49 6.23 -8.69 -11.95
C HIS A 49 7.01 -7.40 -12.23
N PRO A 50 7.93 -7.39 -13.21
CA PRO A 50 8.80 -6.24 -13.47
C PRO A 50 8.04 -4.99 -13.96
N ARG A 51 6.81 -5.15 -14.46
CA ARG A 51 5.97 -4.06 -14.99
C ARG A 51 4.66 -3.86 -14.21
N GLY A 52 4.54 -4.45 -13.03
CA GLY A 52 3.29 -4.37 -12.26
C GLY A 52 2.42 -5.61 -12.28
N ILE A 53 1.63 -5.69 -11.22
CA ILE A 53 0.64 -6.74 -10.99
C ILE A 53 -0.61 -6.41 -11.80
N LYS A 54 -1.02 -7.32 -12.68
CA LYS A 54 -2.28 -7.23 -13.43
C LYS A 54 -3.45 -7.46 -12.48
N VAL A 55 -4.35 -6.49 -12.41
CA VAL A 55 -5.58 -6.52 -11.60
C VAL A 55 -6.79 -6.12 -12.44
N MET A 56 -7.97 -6.45 -11.93
CA MET A 56 -9.27 -6.02 -12.42
C MET A 56 -9.90 -5.13 -11.34
N PHE A 57 -10.36 -3.95 -11.74
CA PHE A 57 -11.11 -3.04 -10.88
C PHE A 57 -12.58 -3.43 -10.79
N LYS A 58 -13.31 -2.87 -9.80
CA LYS A 58 -14.74 -3.13 -9.61
C LYS A 58 -15.60 -2.79 -10.82
N ASP A 59 -15.17 -1.83 -11.63
CA ASP A 59 -15.83 -1.42 -12.89
C ASP A 59 -15.60 -2.41 -14.04
N GLY A 60 -14.81 -3.48 -13.84
CA GLY A 60 -14.43 -4.44 -14.88
C GLY A 60 -13.17 -4.04 -15.67
N THR A 61 -12.63 -2.85 -15.42
CA THR A 61 -11.40 -2.34 -16.05
C THR A 61 -10.18 -3.16 -15.66
N ILE A 62 -9.30 -3.47 -16.62
CA ILE A 62 -8.08 -4.24 -16.41
C ILE A 62 -6.86 -3.32 -16.52
N ALA A 63 -6.04 -3.30 -15.46
CA ALA A 63 -4.89 -2.41 -15.35
C ALA A 63 -3.67 -3.08 -14.70
N ARG A 64 -2.48 -2.47 -14.83
CA ARG A 64 -1.22 -2.89 -14.18
C ARG A 64 -0.94 -1.98 -12.99
N VAL A 65 -0.91 -2.53 -11.78
CA VAL A 65 -0.61 -1.76 -10.57
C VAL A 65 0.83 -1.28 -10.61
N GLN A 66 1.00 0.03 -10.49
CA GLN A 66 2.31 0.70 -10.43
C GLN A 66 2.59 1.25 -9.03
N ARG A 67 1.56 1.66 -8.28
CA ARG A 67 1.72 2.30 -6.96
C ARG A 67 0.55 1.94 -6.04
N LEU A 68 0.85 1.82 -4.75
CA LEU A 68 -0.14 1.71 -3.67
C LEU A 68 -0.42 3.12 -3.12
N THR A 69 -1.67 3.42 -2.79
CA THR A 69 -2.00 4.65 -2.08
C THR A 69 -1.60 4.47 -0.60
N PRO A 70 -0.90 5.43 0.03
CA PRO A 70 -0.59 5.34 1.46
C PRO A 70 -1.89 5.32 2.28
N PRO A 71 -1.96 4.54 3.37
CA PRO A 71 -3.17 4.40 4.16
C PRO A 71 -3.48 5.55 5.13
N ASP A 72 -2.79 6.70 5.10
CA ASP A 72 -2.96 7.72 6.13
C ASP A 72 -2.81 9.14 5.56
N GLU A 73 -3.92 9.76 5.10
CA GLU A 73 -4.19 11.21 5.25
C GLU A 73 -5.61 11.61 4.76
N SER A 74 -6.66 10.86 5.11
CA SER A 74 -8.05 11.28 4.86
C SER A 74 -9.01 10.71 5.90
N GLY A 75 -8.68 10.88 7.19
CA GLY A 75 -9.69 11.10 8.23
C GLY A 75 -9.82 12.61 8.45
N PRO A 76 -11.02 13.16 8.72
CA PRO A 76 -11.22 14.60 8.77
C PRO A 76 -10.32 15.23 9.85
N VAL A 77 -9.52 16.23 9.46
CA VAL A 77 -8.89 17.14 10.42
C VAL A 77 -9.97 18.00 11.07
N SER A 78 -10.58 17.49 12.13
CA SER A 78 -11.45 18.25 13.01
C SER A 78 -11.56 17.60 14.38
N GLY A 79 -10.89 18.23 15.35
CA GLY A 79 -11.39 18.33 16.73
C GLY A 79 -10.99 17.22 17.71
N GLY A 80 -9.91 17.47 18.45
CA GLY A 80 -9.97 17.56 19.91
C GLY A 80 -9.97 16.28 20.77
N SER A 81 -9.51 16.50 22.01
CA SER A 81 -9.73 15.71 23.22
C SER A 81 -8.70 14.61 23.52
N GLY A 82 -7.93 14.83 24.59
CA GLY A 82 -6.97 13.88 25.11
C GLY A 82 -7.58 12.63 25.76
N LYS A 83 -6.70 11.67 25.99
CA LYS A 83 -6.76 10.64 27.03
C LYS A 83 -5.34 10.05 27.11
N MET A 84 -4.53 10.39 28.11
CA MET A 84 -4.50 9.76 29.43
C MET A 84 -4.51 8.22 29.35
N VAL A 85 -3.33 7.60 29.39
CA VAL A 85 -3.05 6.29 30.03
C VAL A 85 -1.55 6.35 30.39
N GLU A 86 -1.19 6.80 31.60
CA GLU A 86 -0.97 5.97 32.79
C GLU A 86 -0.15 4.69 32.51
N GLU A 87 1.16 4.85 32.32
CA GLU A 87 2.10 3.74 32.44
C GLU A 87 2.56 3.67 33.90
N LYS A 88 1.90 2.78 34.64
CA LYS A 88 2.19 2.46 36.04
C LYS A 88 3.55 1.78 36.14
N SER A 89 4.37 2.33 37.02
CA SER A 89 5.32 1.67 37.92
C SER A 89 5.67 0.21 37.62
N ASN A 90 6.92 -0.06 37.24
CA ASN A 90 7.56 -1.32 37.59
C ASN A 90 8.72 -1.01 38.56
N PRO A 91 8.72 -1.57 39.79
CA PRO A 91 9.80 -1.31 40.75
C PRO A 91 11.10 -2.01 40.29
N PRO A 92 12.28 -1.45 40.61
CA PRO A 92 13.53 -2.17 40.41
C PRO A 92 13.61 -3.33 41.42
N THR A 93 13.65 -4.56 40.92
CA THR A 93 14.01 -5.72 41.75
C THR A 93 15.48 -5.58 42.14
N ALA A 94 15.72 -5.28 43.40
CA ALA A 94 17.04 -5.35 44.01
C ALA A 94 17.42 -6.82 44.20
N GLU A 95 18.34 -7.30 43.38
CA GLU A 95 19.07 -8.54 43.59
C GLU A 95 20.54 -8.25 43.27
N ASP A 96 21.26 -7.68 44.24
CA ASP A 96 22.72 -7.72 44.26
C ASP A 96 23.17 -8.49 45.50
N LEU A 97 24.02 -9.45 45.23
CA LEU A 97 24.49 -10.54 46.07
C LEU A 97 25.53 -10.05 47.09
N ARG A 98 25.43 -10.63 48.30
CA ARG A 98 26.54 -11.09 49.20
C ARG A 98 27.71 -10.16 49.52
#